data_AF-A0A6M2AQD8-F1
#
_entry.id   AF-A0A6M2AQD8-F1
#
_cell.length_a   1.000
_cell.length_b   1.000
_cell.length_c   1.000
_cell.angle_alpha   90.00
_cell.angle_beta   90.00
_cell.angle_gamma   90.00
#
_symmetry.space_group_name_H-M   'P 1'
#
loop_
_entity.id
_entity.type
_entity.pdbx_description
1 polymer ?
#
loop_
_entity_poly.entity_id
_entity_poly.type
_entity_poly.pdbx_seq_one_letter_code
_entity_poly.pdbx_strand_id
1 'polypeptide(L)' 'MKKVYYISGIICILFVSSCKKDDGRSCTTCSSPSTLDFEVCEESNGNASVNGQDTGTPYGTYISGLEETGASCGN' A
#
# COMPACT_ATOMS: atom_id res chain seq x y z
N MET A 1 -1.48 -17.44 47.18
CA MET A 1 -0.02 -17.68 47.10
C MET A 1 0.50 -17.16 45.77
N LYS A 2 1.67 -16.51 45.80
CA LYS A 2 2.66 -16.26 44.75
C LYS A 2 2.23 -15.60 43.43
N LYS A 3 2.84 -14.42 43.22
CA LYS A 3 2.93 -13.65 41.98
C LYS A 3 3.48 -14.49 40.83
N VAL A 4 2.94 -14.30 39.64
CA VAL A 4 3.64 -14.55 38.38
C VAL A 4 3.35 -13.39 37.43
N TYR A 5 4.29 -12.43 37.41
CA TYR A 5 4.48 -11.53 36.29
C TYR A 5 5.35 -12.28 35.28
N TYR A 6 4.84 -12.50 34.08
CA TYR A 6 5.68 -12.78 32.91
C TYR A 6 5.18 -11.96 31.72
N ILE A 7 6.00 -10.96 31.43
CA ILE A 7 6.09 -10.20 30.19
C ILE A 7 6.58 -11.16 29.11
N SER A 8 5.94 -11.17 27.94
CA SER A 8 6.55 -11.33 26.61
C SER A 8 5.51 -11.87 25.64
N GLY A 9 5.24 -11.12 24.57
CA GLY A 9 4.31 -11.51 23.53
C GLY A 9 3.97 -10.33 22.66
N ILE A 10 4.98 -9.90 21.90
CA ILE A 10 5.01 -8.82 20.93
C ILE A 10 3.66 -8.58 20.25
N ILE A 11 3.20 -7.36 20.45
CA ILE A 11 2.07 -6.73 19.81
C ILE A 11 2.49 -6.35 18.37
N CYS A 12 2.35 -7.29 17.43
CA CYS A 12 2.31 -6.94 16.00
C CYS A 12 0.85 -6.86 15.58
N ILE A 13 0.17 -5.82 16.08
CA ILE A 13 -0.99 -5.25 15.43
C ILE A 13 -0.50 -4.73 14.07
N LEU A 14 -1.40 -4.74 13.08
CA LEU A 14 -1.29 -4.09 11.76
C LEU A 14 -0.79 -4.96 10.61
N PHE A 15 -1.36 -6.15 10.42
CA PHE A 15 -1.85 -6.44 9.07
C PHE A 15 -3.20 -5.75 8.94
N VAL A 16 -3.12 -4.43 8.75
CA VAL A 16 -4.26 -3.63 8.33
C VAL A 16 -4.76 -4.24 7.04
N SER A 17 -5.91 -4.85 7.17
CA SER A 17 -6.86 -5.08 6.11
C SER A 17 -7.10 -3.72 5.42
N SER A 18 -6.49 -3.52 4.26
CA SER A 18 -6.98 -2.50 3.31
C SER A 18 -7.28 -3.17 1.96
N CYS A 19 -8.01 -4.28 2.00
CA CYS A 19 -8.97 -4.55 0.94
C CYS A 19 -10.17 -3.62 1.16
N LYS A 20 -9.97 -2.30 1.05
CA LYS A 20 -11.09 -1.37 0.88
C LYS A 20 -11.51 -1.44 -0.59
N LYS A 21 -12.07 -2.59 -0.98
CA LYS A 21 -12.89 -2.73 -2.19
C LYS A 21 -14.26 -2.15 -1.87
N ASP A 22 -14.33 -0.86 -1.60
CA ASP A 22 -15.58 -0.12 -1.47
C ASP A 22 -15.23 1.35 -1.75
N ASP A 23 -15.89 1.94 -2.75
CA ASP A 23 -15.66 3.24 -3.39
C ASP A 23 -14.82 3.25 -4.69
N GLY A 24 -15.21 2.50 -5.73
CA GLY A 24 -14.98 2.84 -7.16
C GLY A 24 -13.55 3.13 -7.68
N ARG A 25 -12.52 3.14 -6.84
CA ARG A 25 -11.12 3.36 -7.18
C ARG A 25 -10.42 2.04 -7.38
N SER A 26 -9.70 1.94 -8.49
CA SER A 26 -8.85 0.79 -8.79
C SER A 26 -7.51 0.99 -8.09
N CYS A 27 -7.29 0.30 -6.98
CA CYS A 27 -6.02 0.33 -6.25
C CYS A 27 -5.18 -0.92 -6.54
N THR A 28 -3.88 -0.70 -6.71
CA THR A 28 -2.86 -1.71 -6.95
C THR A 28 -1.76 -1.57 -5.90
N THR A 29 -1.33 -2.70 -5.35
CA THR A 29 -0.14 -2.73 -4.51
C THR A 29 1.11 -2.81 -5.40
N CYS A 30 2.03 -1.90 -5.15
CA CYS A 30 3.34 -1.85 -5.77
C CYS A 30 4.42 -2.16 -4.73
N SER A 31 5.41 -2.93 -5.13
CA SER A 31 6.55 -3.31 -4.32
C SER A 31 7.83 -3.04 -5.08
N SER A 32 8.94 -2.73 -4.41
CA SER A 32 10.23 -2.56 -5.08
C SER A 32 11.34 -3.13 -4.20
N PRO A 33 12.49 -3.55 -4.76
CA PRO A 33 13.60 -4.01 -3.95
C PRO A 33 14.12 -2.95 -2.97
N SER A 34 13.82 -1.67 -3.23
CA SER A 34 14.29 -0.51 -2.47
C SER A 34 13.23 0.11 -1.53
N THR A 35 11.95 -0.30 -1.62
CA THR A 35 10.86 0.28 -0.83
C THR A 35 9.89 -0.79 -0.34
N LEU A 36 9.28 -0.57 0.83
CA LEU A 36 8.18 -1.41 1.31
C LEU A 36 6.99 -1.37 0.34
N ASP A 37 6.12 -2.38 0.42
CA ASP A 37 4.88 -2.42 -0.34
C ASP A 37 4.03 -1.16 -0.08
N PHE A 38 3.59 -0.50 -1.14
CA PHE A 38 2.76 0.69 -1.08
C PHE A 38 1.57 0.56 -2.03
N GLU A 39 0.47 1.24 -1.69
CA GLU A 39 -0.75 1.23 -2.49
C GLU A 39 -0.77 2.45 -3.42
N VAL A 40 -1.03 2.18 -4.69
CA VAL A 40 -1.28 3.17 -5.74
C VAL A 40 -2.71 3.02 -6.20
N CYS A 41 -3.52 4.07 -6.13
CA CYS A 41 -4.91 4.07 -6.56
C CYS A 41 -5.11 4.94 -7.80
N GLU A 42 -6.01 4.52 -8.68
CA GLU A 42 -6.56 5.39 -9.71
C GLU A 42 -7.66 6.25 -9.10
N GLU A 43 -7.44 7.56 -9.12
CA GLU A 43 -8.37 8.59 -8.67
C GLU A 43 -9.45 8.85 -9.73
N SER A 44 -10.57 9.48 -9.34
CA SER A 44 -11.68 9.76 -10.27
C SER A 44 -11.32 10.75 -11.41
N ASN A 45 -10.20 11.46 -11.29
CA ASN A 45 -9.65 12.33 -12.33
C ASN A 45 -8.70 11.58 -13.30
N GLY A 46 -8.43 10.29 -13.08
CA GLY A 46 -7.49 9.46 -13.86
C GLY A 46 -6.03 9.52 -13.39
N ASN A 47 -5.73 10.26 -12.33
CA ASN A 47 -4.38 10.31 -11.76
C ASN A 47 -4.12 9.13 -10.81
N ALA A 48 -2.85 8.80 -10.62
CA ALA A 48 -2.43 7.98 -9.50
C ALA A 48 -2.51 8.80 -8.20
N SER A 49 -2.98 8.17 -7.14
CA SER A 49 -2.69 8.58 -5.77
C SER A 49 -1.89 7.52 -5.04
N VAL A 50 -1.05 7.96 -4.11
CA VAL A 50 -0.31 7.07 -3.21
C VAL A 50 -0.75 7.39 -1.79
N ASN A 51 -1.25 6.39 -1.07
CA ASN A 51 -1.83 6.58 0.27
C ASN A 51 -2.92 7.69 0.30
N GLY A 52 -3.72 7.81 -0.77
CA GLY A 52 -4.79 8.80 -0.89
C GLY A 52 -4.32 10.22 -1.24
N GLN A 53 -3.03 10.43 -1.54
CA GLN A 53 -2.50 11.70 -2.03
C GLN A 53 -2.34 11.65 -3.55
N ASP A 54 -3.10 12.48 -4.27
CA ASP A 54 -3.00 12.65 -5.73
C ASP A 54 -1.58 13.08 -6.12
N THR A 55 -0.98 12.35 -7.05
CA THR A 55 0.39 12.59 -7.52
C THR A 55 0.46 13.62 -8.65
N GLY A 56 -0.68 14.06 -9.19
CA GLY A 56 -0.77 14.86 -10.40
C GLY A 56 -0.39 14.12 -11.68
N THR A 57 -0.05 12.83 -11.59
CA THR A 57 0.44 12.01 -12.71
C THR A 57 -0.64 11.00 -13.11
N PRO A 58 -0.90 10.78 -14.41
CA PRO A 58 -1.84 9.76 -14.86
C PRO A 58 -1.49 8.39 -14.28
N TYR A 59 -2.51 7.63 -13.84
CA TYR A 59 -2.31 6.34 -13.17
C TYR A 59 -1.43 5.38 -14.00
N GLY A 60 -1.73 5.22 -15.28
CA GLY A 60 -0.94 4.36 -16.17
C GLY A 60 0.52 4.80 -16.30
N THR A 61 0.79 6.11 -16.44
CA THR A 61 2.16 6.64 -16.51
C THR A 61 2.91 6.43 -15.20
N TYR A 62 2.24 6.59 -14.06
CA TYR A 62 2.83 6.39 -12.75
C TYR A 62 3.22 4.91 -12.54
N ILE A 63 2.32 3.97 -12.87
CA ILE A 63 2.60 2.54 -12.78
C ILE A 63 3.74 2.14 -13.73
N SER A 64 3.69 2.53 -15.00
CA SER A 64 4.75 2.21 -15.95
C SER A 64 6.11 2.77 -15.50
N GLY A 65 6.16 4.00 -14.99
CA GLY A 65 7.40 4.57 -14.46
C GLY A 65 7.93 3.80 -13.24
N LEU A 66 7.05 3.33 -12.36
CA LEU A 66 7.44 2.46 -11.25
C LEU A 66 8.02 1.14 -11.77
N GLU A 67 7.34 0.48 -12.71
CA GLU A 67 7.81 -0.78 -13.32
C GLU A 67 9.14 -0.62 -14.06
N GLU A 68 9.34 0.49 -14.78
CA GLU A 68 10.62 0.83 -15.44
C GLU A 68 11.75 1.02 -14.43
N THR A 69 11.45 1.52 -13.23
CA THR A 69 12.42 1.62 -12.13
C THR A 69 12.63 0.30 -11.37
N GLY A 70 11.92 -0.77 -11.75
CA GLY A 70 12.03 -2.09 -11.16
C GLY A 70 11.02 -2.38 -10.04
N ALA A 71 9.95 -1.60 -9.92
CA ALA A 71 8.83 -1.95 -9.08
C ALA A 71 7.98 -3.06 -9.71
N SER A 72 7.33 -3.88 -8.89
CA SER A 72 6.29 -4.81 -9.32
C SER A 72 4.95 -4.31 -8.80
N CYS A 73 4.11 -3.87 -9.72
CA CYS A 73 2.78 -3.33 -9.45
C CYS A 73 1.71 -4.29 -9.97
N GLY A 74 0.93 -4.86 -9.07
CA GLY A 74 -0.07 -5.88 -9.41
C GLY A 74 0.39 -7.26 -9.00
N ASN A 75 -0.43 -7.91 -8.19
CA ASN A 75 -0.27 -9.31 -7.80
C ASN A 75 -1.20 -10.19 -8.63
#